data_AF-A0A948YU28-F1
#
_entry.id   AF-A0A948YU28-F1
#
_cell.length_a   1.000
_cell.length_b   1.000
_cell.length_c   1.000
_cell.angle_alpha   90.00
_cell.angle_beta   90.00
_cell.angle_gamma   90.00
#
_symmetry.space_group_name_H-M   'P 1'
#
loop_
_entity.id
_entity.type
_entity.pdbx_description
1 polymer ?
#
loop_
_entity_poly.entity_id
_entity_poly.type
_entity_poly.pdbx_seq_one_letter_code
_entity_poly.pdbx_strand_id
1 'polypeptide(L)'
;MVVINELAWMGTENSFNDEWIELYNPGDYPVNLDAWTIQTKDESLKIKLSGSIGAKSYFLLERTDDSTIPEIIADIIYKGGLNNQGKQLLLLDNIGQVVDNIDCSLGWFAGNNENKKTMERIVSHVLGSDPNNWKTSQSPGGTPKSENSPNENIVPKKELIISDKNYKSSKFAPVLSISIGASACISVVFSAIWLKIRKKSSKIKYQ
;
A
#
# COMPACT_ATOMS: atom_id res chain seq x y z
N MET A 1 -5.64 -14.54 3.95
CA MET A 1 -4.28 -14.30 3.40
C MET A 1 -3.62 -13.32 4.35
N VAL A 2 -2.39 -13.59 4.78
CA VAL A 2 -1.56 -12.64 5.54
C VAL A 2 -0.53 -12.12 4.57
N VAL A 3 -0.22 -10.83 4.62
CA VAL A 3 0.72 -10.18 3.69
C VAL A 3 1.77 -9.41 4.46
N ILE A 4 2.94 -9.24 3.85
CA ILE A 4 3.93 -8.27 4.32
C ILE A 4 3.40 -6.87 3.97
N ASN A 5 3.19 -6.04 4.99
CA ASN A 5 2.43 -4.79 4.91
C ASN A 5 3.31 -3.55 4.94
N GLU A 6 4.31 -3.52 5.81
CA GLU A 6 5.17 -2.36 6.00
C GLU A 6 6.58 -2.80 6.42
N LEU A 7 7.60 -2.08 5.97
CA LEU A 7 9.01 -2.36 6.24
C LEU A 7 9.77 -1.08 6.61
N ALA A 8 10.40 -1.06 7.77
CA ALA A 8 11.42 -0.08 8.14
C ALA A 8 12.82 -0.62 7.85
N TRP A 9 13.11 -0.82 6.57
CA TRP A 9 14.37 -1.41 6.11
C TRP A 9 15.62 -0.58 6.40
N MET A 10 15.45 0.68 6.81
CA MET A 10 16.52 1.66 7.03
C MET A 10 16.89 1.88 8.49
N GLY A 11 16.21 1.22 9.42
CA GLY A 11 16.27 1.51 10.85
C GLY A 11 15.60 2.83 11.24
N THR A 12 15.93 3.34 12.42
CA THR A 12 15.43 4.62 12.95
C THR A 12 16.52 5.70 12.91
N GLU A 13 16.23 6.89 13.46
CA GLU A 13 17.23 7.92 13.73
C GLU A 13 18.22 7.49 14.83
N ASN A 14 17.78 6.65 15.77
CA ASN A 14 18.62 6.19 16.88
C ASN A 14 19.64 5.16 16.39
N SER A 15 19.22 4.23 15.53
CA SER A 15 20.10 3.17 15.05
C SER A 15 19.61 2.54 13.74
N PHE A 16 20.57 2.21 12.87
CA PHE A 16 20.31 1.45 11.64
C PHE A 16 19.93 0.00 11.91
N ASN A 17 20.12 -0.49 13.15
CA ASN A 17 19.69 -1.82 13.56
C ASN A 17 18.24 -1.86 14.01
N ASP A 18 17.60 -0.70 14.16
CA ASP A 18 16.22 -0.57 14.66
C ASP A 18 15.25 -0.79 13.48
N GLU A 19 15.44 -1.91 12.78
CA GLU A 19 14.62 -2.32 11.64
C GLU A 19 13.39 -3.08 12.16
N TRP A 20 12.29 -2.99 11.41
CA TRP A 20 11.10 -3.77 11.72
C TRP A 20 10.33 -4.17 10.47
N ILE A 21 9.55 -5.23 10.62
CA ILE A 21 8.69 -5.82 9.60
C ILE A 21 7.29 -5.95 10.17
N GLU A 22 6.28 -5.55 9.40
CA GLU A 22 4.89 -5.74 9.78
C GLU A 22 4.15 -6.65 8.80
N LEU A 23 3.36 -7.56 9.36
CA LEU A 23 2.37 -8.34 8.63
C LEU A 23 0.97 -7.77 8.86
N TYR A 24 0.12 -7.87 7.84
CA TYR A 24 -1.30 -7.53 7.95
C TYR A 24 -2.18 -8.72 7.55
N ASN A 25 -3.26 -8.95 8.29
CA ASN A 25 -4.30 -9.89 7.93
C ASN A 25 -5.54 -9.14 7.41
N PRO A 26 -5.69 -8.96 6.08
CA PRO A 26 -6.92 -8.40 5.49
C PRO A 26 -8.14 -9.32 5.62
N GLY A 27 -8.00 -10.56 6.12
CA GLY A 27 -9.11 -11.50 6.29
C GLY A 27 -10.05 -11.13 7.45
N ASP A 28 -11.19 -11.82 7.47
CA ASP A 28 -12.23 -11.65 8.49
C ASP A 28 -12.10 -12.66 9.65
N TYR A 29 -11.06 -13.51 9.61
CA TYR A 29 -10.78 -14.54 10.62
C TYR A 29 -9.32 -14.47 11.08
N PRO A 30 -9.02 -14.83 12.33
CA PRO A 30 -7.65 -14.93 12.81
C PRO A 30 -6.87 -16.02 12.07
N VAL A 31 -5.55 -15.84 11.96
CA VAL A 31 -4.62 -16.81 11.35
C VAL A 31 -3.56 -17.20 12.37
N ASN A 32 -3.35 -18.50 12.54
CA ASN A 32 -2.24 -19.03 13.32
C ASN A 32 -0.93 -18.92 12.50
N LEU A 33 0.09 -18.28 13.08
CA LEU A 33 1.41 -18.08 12.48
C LEU A 33 2.46 -19.05 13.03
N ASP A 34 2.08 -20.01 13.88
CA ASP A 34 2.99 -21.03 14.40
C ASP A 34 3.70 -21.77 13.26
N ALA A 35 5.03 -21.80 13.35
CA ALA A 35 5.94 -22.40 12.37
C ALA A 35 5.93 -21.75 10.97
N TRP A 36 5.25 -20.62 10.78
CA TRP A 36 5.45 -19.80 9.59
C TRP A 36 6.84 -19.16 9.63
N THR A 37 7.34 -18.73 8.48
CA THR A 37 8.64 -18.06 8.40
C THR A 37 8.62 -16.86 7.47
N ILE A 38 9.38 -15.83 7.82
CA ILE A 38 9.83 -14.80 6.89
C ILE A 38 11.29 -15.13 6.57
N GLN A 39 11.63 -15.29 5.29
CA GLN A 39 13.02 -15.53 4.90
C GLN A 39 13.39 -14.77 3.64
N THR A 40 14.66 -14.38 3.55
CA THR A 40 15.21 -13.90 2.28
C THR A 40 15.43 -15.07 1.33
N LYS A 41 15.35 -14.82 0.01
CA LYS A 41 15.59 -15.87 -1.00
C LYS A 41 16.98 -16.49 -0.92
N ASP A 42 17.97 -15.71 -0.50
CA ASP A 42 19.36 -16.14 -0.28
C ASP A 42 19.60 -16.74 1.11
N GLU A 43 18.55 -16.90 1.92
CA GLU A 43 18.56 -17.45 3.27
C GLU A 43 19.45 -16.70 4.28
N SER A 44 19.95 -15.51 3.94
CA SER A 44 20.75 -14.67 4.84
C SER A 44 19.96 -14.13 6.04
N LEU A 45 18.63 -14.06 5.94
CA LEU A 45 17.70 -13.78 7.03
C LEU A 45 16.61 -14.85 7.05
N LYS A 46 16.35 -15.40 8.25
CA LYS A 46 15.26 -16.35 8.49
C LYS A 46 14.66 -16.14 9.87
N ILE A 47 13.40 -15.74 9.90
CA ILE A 47 12.63 -15.41 11.10
C ILE A 47 11.54 -16.47 11.24
N LYS A 48 11.51 -17.15 12.39
CA LYS A 48 10.41 -18.05 12.73
C LYS A 48 9.31 -17.27 13.44
N LEU A 49 8.07 -17.47 13.00
CA LEU A 49 6.89 -16.85 13.58
C LEU A 49 6.23 -17.80 14.59
N SER A 50 5.49 -17.21 15.51
CA SER A 50 4.64 -17.92 16.47
C SER A 50 3.48 -17.03 16.91
N GLY A 51 2.42 -17.65 17.44
CA GLY A 51 1.23 -16.93 17.88
C GLY A 51 0.22 -16.74 16.76
N SER A 52 -0.65 -15.74 16.89
CA SER A 52 -1.75 -15.53 15.94
C SER A 52 -1.95 -14.06 15.61
N ILE A 53 -2.33 -13.79 14.37
CA ILE A 53 -2.76 -12.47 13.91
C ILE A 53 -4.28 -12.45 13.80
N GLY A 54 -4.93 -11.48 14.46
CA GLY A 54 -6.38 -11.30 14.43
C GLY A 54 -6.92 -10.91 13.05
N ALA A 55 -8.24 -10.93 12.89
CA ALA A 55 -8.88 -10.36 11.70
C ALA A 55 -8.63 -8.85 11.62
N LYS A 56 -8.36 -8.32 10.43
CA LYS A 56 -8.02 -6.90 10.19
C LYS A 56 -6.94 -6.35 11.13
N SER A 57 -6.05 -7.22 11.60
CA SER A 57 -5.04 -6.89 12.60
C SER A 57 -3.64 -6.93 12.00
N TYR A 58 -2.69 -6.36 12.74
CA TYR A 58 -1.28 -6.25 12.40
C TYR A 58 -0.45 -7.14 13.31
N PHE A 59 0.74 -7.54 12.85
CA PHE A 59 1.69 -8.33 13.61
C PHE A 59 3.09 -7.77 13.36
N LEU A 60 3.69 -7.22 14.41
CA LEU A 60 4.92 -6.44 14.36
C LEU A 60 6.12 -7.30 14.77
N LEU A 61 7.18 -7.22 13.99
CA LEU A 61 8.47 -7.83 14.29
C LEU A 61 9.53 -6.76 14.41
N GLU A 62 10.19 -6.68 15.56
CA GLU A 62 11.32 -5.77 15.79
C GLU A 62 12.64 -6.54 15.77
N ARG A 63 13.66 -5.89 15.22
CA ARG A 63 15.00 -6.44 15.21
C ARG A 63 15.68 -6.19 16.54
N THR A 64 16.47 -7.17 16.98
CA THR A 64 17.36 -7.15 18.16
C THR A 64 16.68 -7.05 19.53
N ASP A 65 15.76 -6.11 19.75
CA ASP A 65 15.02 -5.89 20.99
C ASP A 65 13.69 -5.15 20.73
N ASP A 66 12.91 -4.94 21.79
CA ASP A 66 11.58 -4.32 21.78
C ASP A 66 11.65 -2.79 22.07
N SER A 67 12.73 -2.14 21.61
CA SER A 67 12.94 -0.70 21.82
C SER A 67 13.00 0.11 20.52
N THR A 68 12.82 -0.55 19.37
CA THR A 68 12.87 0.09 18.06
C THR A 68 11.74 1.10 17.92
N ILE A 69 10.52 0.72 18.34
CA ILE A 69 9.36 1.61 18.33
C ILE A 69 8.90 1.84 19.77
N PRO A 70 9.26 2.99 20.38
CA PRO A 70 8.84 3.28 21.74
C PRO A 70 7.32 3.16 21.90
N GLU A 71 6.89 2.54 23.00
CA GLU A 71 5.48 2.39 23.40
C GLU A 71 4.66 1.37 22.58
N ILE A 72 5.22 0.76 21.53
CA ILE A 72 4.55 -0.28 20.76
C ILE A 72 5.29 -1.60 20.96
N ILE A 73 4.62 -2.55 21.64
CA ILE A 73 5.19 -3.87 21.91
C ILE A 73 5.20 -4.70 20.62
N ALA A 74 6.36 -5.22 20.24
CA ALA A 74 6.54 -6.17 19.16
C ALA A 74 5.92 -7.54 19.51
N ASP A 75 5.37 -8.19 18.50
CA ASP A 75 4.86 -9.56 18.65
C ASP A 75 5.99 -10.59 18.57
N ILE A 76 7.07 -10.28 17.85
CA ILE A 76 8.30 -11.09 17.75
C ILE A 76 9.53 -10.20 17.75
N ILE A 77 10.55 -10.63 18.49
CA ILE A 77 11.91 -10.11 18.36
C ILE A 77 12.74 -11.03 17.47
N TYR A 78 13.36 -10.49 16.43
CA TYR A 78 14.18 -11.26 15.48
C TYR A 78 15.63 -10.81 15.43
N LYS A 79 16.47 -11.61 14.75
CA LYS A 79 17.89 -11.34 14.52
C LYS A 79 18.23 -11.46 13.04
N GLY A 80 19.36 -10.85 12.64
CA GLY A 80 19.68 -10.60 11.25
C GLY A 80 19.16 -9.24 10.82
N GLY A 81 19.43 -8.82 9.60
CA GLY A 81 19.08 -7.49 9.12
C GLY A 81 18.49 -7.49 7.73
N LEU A 82 17.75 -6.42 7.45
CA LEU A 82 17.44 -6.06 6.08
C LEU A 82 18.69 -5.39 5.49
N ASN A 83 18.88 -5.53 4.18
CA ASN A 83 19.99 -4.90 3.49
C ASN A 83 19.43 -3.68 2.75
N ASN A 84 20.07 -2.52 2.88
CA ASN A 84 19.59 -1.27 2.27
C ASN A 84 19.55 -1.29 0.74
N GLN A 85 20.31 -2.17 0.08
CA GLN A 85 20.24 -2.38 -1.37
C GLN A 85 19.03 -3.24 -1.80
N GLY A 86 18.22 -3.70 -0.86
CA GLY A 86 17.03 -4.50 -1.14
C GLY A 86 17.26 -6.01 -1.03
N LYS A 87 16.16 -6.74 -0.87
CA LYS A 87 16.12 -8.20 -0.76
C LYS A 87 14.82 -8.74 -1.35
N GLN A 88 14.85 -10.00 -1.79
CA GLN A 88 13.62 -10.75 -1.99
C GLN A 88 13.20 -11.38 -0.65
N LEU A 89 12.01 -11.02 -0.16
CA LEU A 89 11.41 -11.58 1.05
C LEU A 89 10.28 -12.54 0.69
N LEU A 90 10.26 -13.68 1.38
CA LEU A 90 9.23 -14.71 1.29
C LEU A 90 8.56 -14.85 2.65
N LEU A 91 7.23 -14.74 2.68
CA LEU A 91 6.40 -15.21 3.79
C LEU A 91 5.94 -16.62 3.46
N LEU A 92 6.34 -17.59 4.26
CA LEU A 92 6.03 -19.00 4.08
C LEU A 92 5.12 -19.50 5.20
N ASP A 93 4.12 -20.32 4.86
CA ASP A 93 3.26 -20.97 5.84
C ASP A 93 3.99 -22.10 6.61
N ASN A 94 3.26 -22.76 7.51
CA ASN A 94 3.79 -23.84 8.36
C ASN A 94 4.22 -25.10 7.61
N ILE A 95 3.88 -25.23 6.32
CA ILE A 95 4.33 -26.34 5.45
C ILE A 95 5.29 -25.86 4.35
N GLY A 96 5.73 -24.60 4.41
CA GLY A 96 6.73 -24.03 3.51
C GLY A 96 6.19 -23.50 2.19
N GLN A 97 4.87 -23.35 2.03
CA GLN A 97 4.30 -22.72 0.84
C GLN A 97 4.40 -21.21 0.93
N VAL A 98 4.64 -20.56 -0.21
CA VAL A 98 4.68 -19.10 -0.31
C VAL A 98 3.28 -18.53 -0.14
N VAL A 99 3.09 -17.75 0.92
CA VAL A 99 1.88 -16.97 1.20
C VAL A 99 1.98 -15.58 0.57
N ASP A 100 3.15 -14.96 0.65
CA ASP A 100 3.44 -13.65 0.05
C ASP A 100 4.92 -13.56 -0.36
N ASN A 101 5.20 -12.76 -1.38
CA ASN A 101 6.54 -12.56 -1.93
C ASN A 101 6.71 -11.09 -2.34
N ILE A 102 7.85 -10.51 -1.96
CA ILE A 102 8.26 -9.17 -2.37
C ILE A 102 9.65 -9.30 -2.95
N ASP A 103 9.80 -8.98 -4.22
CA ASP A 103 11.10 -9.05 -4.91
C ASP A 103 11.71 -7.67 -5.06
N CYS A 104 12.28 -7.16 -3.97
CA CYS A 104 13.06 -5.92 -3.95
C CYS A 104 14.56 -6.19 -4.19
N SER A 105 14.93 -7.24 -4.93
CA SER A 105 16.34 -7.61 -5.13
C SER A 105 17.18 -6.56 -5.87
N LEU A 106 16.53 -5.62 -6.56
CA LEU A 106 17.15 -4.49 -7.25
C LEU A 106 17.06 -3.16 -6.47
N GLY A 107 16.58 -3.20 -5.23
CA GLY A 107 16.29 -2.02 -4.41
C GLY A 107 14.88 -2.05 -3.83
N TRP A 108 14.73 -1.50 -2.63
CA TRP A 108 13.42 -1.32 -2.02
C TRP A 108 12.53 -0.41 -2.90
N PHE A 109 11.29 -0.84 -3.14
CA PHE A 109 10.36 -0.13 -4.02
C PHE A 109 9.97 1.25 -3.51
N ALA A 110 9.98 1.44 -2.20
CA ALA A 110 9.76 2.73 -1.57
C ALA A 110 10.42 2.80 -0.18
N GLY A 111 10.10 3.85 0.57
CA GLY A 111 10.80 4.21 1.80
C GLY A 111 11.92 5.22 1.53
N ASN A 112 12.38 5.88 2.58
CA ASN A 112 13.43 6.88 2.50
C ASN A 112 14.31 6.83 3.76
N ASN A 113 15.60 6.56 3.55
CA ASN A 113 16.57 6.42 4.63
C ASN A 113 16.96 7.76 5.27
N GLU A 114 16.95 8.86 4.51
CA GLU A 114 17.36 10.17 5.01
C GLU A 114 16.39 10.71 6.07
N ASN A 115 15.09 10.52 5.87
CA ASN A 115 14.04 10.98 6.79
C ASN A 115 13.31 9.83 7.50
N LYS A 116 13.86 8.62 7.45
CA LYS A 116 13.39 7.42 8.16
C LYS A 116 11.91 7.11 7.92
N LYS A 117 11.45 7.30 6.69
CA LYS A 117 10.08 6.96 6.26
C LYS A 117 10.07 5.55 5.70
N THR A 118 9.19 4.71 6.23
CA THR A 118 9.08 3.29 5.91
C THR A 118 8.49 3.04 4.51
N MET A 119 8.59 1.79 4.06
CA MET A 119 7.98 1.29 2.83
C MET A 119 6.62 0.64 3.17
N GLU A 120 5.53 1.24 2.73
CA GLU A 120 4.15 0.81 3.03
C GLU A 120 3.46 0.20 1.80
N ARG A 121 2.76 -0.92 1.96
CA ARG A 121 1.91 -1.51 0.91
C ARG A 121 0.65 -0.67 0.73
N ILE A 122 0.22 -0.48 -0.52
CA ILE A 122 -0.97 0.31 -0.86
C ILE A 122 -2.24 -0.54 -0.78
N VAL A 123 -2.23 -1.71 -1.43
CA VAL A 123 -3.39 -2.60 -1.53
C VAL A 123 -3.00 -4.02 -1.15
N SER A 124 -3.59 -4.53 -0.07
CA SER A 124 -3.23 -5.84 0.53
C SER A 124 -3.50 -7.05 -0.37
N HIS A 125 -4.45 -6.98 -1.31
CA HIS A 125 -4.75 -8.07 -2.23
C HIS A 125 -3.98 -8.00 -3.57
N VAL A 126 -3.20 -6.94 -3.78
CA VAL A 126 -2.28 -6.83 -4.91
C VAL A 126 -0.95 -7.49 -4.54
N LEU A 127 -0.30 -8.11 -5.53
CA LEU A 127 0.94 -8.85 -5.35
C LEU A 127 2.02 -7.99 -4.67
N GLY A 128 2.75 -8.58 -3.72
CA GLY A 128 3.85 -7.90 -3.04
C GLY A 128 5.01 -7.55 -3.97
N SER A 129 5.22 -8.31 -5.04
CA SER A 129 6.24 -8.03 -6.05
C SER A 129 5.83 -6.99 -7.10
N ASP A 130 4.65 -6.38 -7.02
CA ASP A 130 4.31 -5.23 -7.87
C ASP A 130 4.91 -3.95 -7.28
N PRO A 131 5.93 -3.33 -7.90
CA PRO A 131 6.55 -2.11 -7.37
C PRO A 131 5.58 -0.93 -7.27
N ASN A 132 4.50 -0.90 -8.05
CA ASN A 132 3.50 0.17 -7.98
C ASN A 132 2.53 0.01 -6.80
N ASN A 133 2.60 -1.12 -6.09
CA ASN A 133 1.78 -1.38 -4.90
C ASN A 133 2.47 -0.95 -3.60
N TRP A 134 3.53 -0.15 -3.69
CA TRP A 134 4.29 0.34 -2.55
C TRP A 134 4.46 1.84 -2.60
N LYS A 135 4.53 2.46 -1.43
CA LYS A 135 4.80 3.89 -1.28
C LYS A 135 5.64 4.16 -0.05
N THR A 136 6.24 5.34 -0.03
CA THR A 136 6.93 5.85 1.16
C THR A 136 5.90 6.38 2.13
N SER A 137 6.01 6.03 3.41
CA SER A 137 5.13 6.54 4.46
C SER A 137 5.11 8.07 4.49
N GLN A 138 3.97 8.65 4.87
CA GLN A 138 3.88 10.09 5.11
C GLN A 138 4.61 10.53 6.39
N SER A 139 4.82 9.62 7.35
CA SER A 139 5.41 9.90 8.65
C SER A 139 6.78 9.23 8.81
N PRO A 140 7.80 9.91 9.37
CA PRO A 140 8.99 9.23 9.88
C PRO A 140 8.58 8.13 10.88
N GLY A 141 9.22 6.97 10.81
CA GLY A 141 8.88 5.82 11.65
C GLY A 141 7.65 5.04 11.21
N GLY A 142 6.92 5.47 10.17
CA GLY A 142 5.86 4.66 9.57
C GLY A 142 4.54 4.63 10.35
N THR A 143 3.76 3.56 10.15
CA THR A 143 2.45 3.33 10.77
C THR A 143 2.35 2.00 11.52
N PRO A 144 3.30 1.67 12.41
CA PRO A 144 3.31 0.39 13.11
C PRO A 144 2.01 0.12 13.88
N LYS A 145 1.52 -1.11 13.74
CA LYS A 145 0.26 -1.64 14.28
C LYS A 145 -0.99 -0.81 13.89
N SER A 146 -0.92 -0.05 12.80
CA SER A 146 -1.97 0.87 12.37
C SER A 146 -2.17 0.83 10.85
N GLU A 147 -3.21 1.51 10.36
CA GLU A 147 -3.43 1.62 8.91
C GLU A 147 -2.33 2.45 8.25
N ASN A 148 -1.79 1.91 7.13
CA ASN A 148 -0.82 2.61 6.29
C ASN A 148 -1.33 3.99 5.90
N SER A 149 -0.42 4.96 5.79
CA SER A 149 -0.75 6.35 5.44
C SER A 149 -1.62 6.42 4.17
N PRO A 150 -2.43 7.47 3.92
CA PRO A 150 -3.23 7.56 2.69
C PRO A 150 -2.35 7.67 1.43
N ASN A 151 -2.85 7.22 0.28
CA ASN A 151 -2.14 7.40 -0.99
C ASN A 151 -2.41 8.81 -1.54
N GLU A 152 -1.38 9.65 -1.66
CA GLU A 152 -1.50 11.04 -2.16
C GLU A 152 -2.04 11.13 -3.60
N ASN A 153 -1.94 10.06 -4.38
CA ASN A 153 -2.51 10.00 -5.73
C ASN A 153 -4.01 9.64 -5.77
N ILE A 154 -4.62 9.41 -4.59
CA ILE A 154 -6.06 9.19 -4.41
C ILE A 154 -6.61 10.24 -3.43
N VAL A 155 -6.20 11.50 -3.54
CA VAL A 155 -7.11 12.57 -3.13
C VAL A 155 -8.23 12.53 -4.16
N PRO A 156 -9.50 12.22 -3.81
CA PRO A 156 -10.58 12.49 -4.74
C PRO A 156 -10.45 13.97 -5.06
N LYS A 157 -10.10 14.29 -6.33
CA LYS A 157 -10.07 15.67 -6.82
C LYS A 157 -11.33 16.29 -6.28
N LYS A 158 -11.19 17.18 -5.30
CA LYS A 158 -12.32 17.91 -4.73
C LYS A 158 -13.00 18.49 -5.94
N GLU A 159 -14.18 17.97 -6.25
CA GLU A 159 -14.92 18.43 -7.41
C GLU A 159 -15.09 19.92 -7.17
N LEU A 160 -14.41 20.74 -7.97
CA LEU A 160 -14.60 22.17 -7.95
C LEU A 160 -16.05 22.34 -8.44
N ILE A 161 -16.98 22.32 -7.50
CA ILE A 161 -18.34 22.78 -7.74
C ILE A 161 -18.20 24.28 -7.99
N ILE A 162 -17.94 24.64 -9.24
CA ILE A 162 -18.14 25.99 -9.73
C ILE A 162 -19.65 26.20 -9.62
N SER A 163 -20.07 26.97 -8.61
CA SER A 163 -21.45 27.41 -8.50
C SER A 163 -21.72 28.47 -9.57
N ASP A 164 -21.76 28.05 -10.83
CA ASP A 164 -22.29 28.89 -11.90
C ASP A 164 -23.80 28.92 -11.72
N LYS A 165 -24.31 30.04 -11.18
CA LYS A 165 -25.75 30.31 -11.00
C LYS A 165 -26.55 30.39 -12.32
N ASN A 166 -26.03 29.90 -13.44
CA ASN A 166 -26.63 30.06 -14.77
C ASN A 166 -26.64 28.77 -15.62
N TYR A 167 -26.46 27.58 -15.06
CA TYR A 167 -26.69 26.34 -15.82
C TYR A 167 -28.16 25.91 -15.73
N LYS A 168 -28.96 26.24 -16.75
CA LYS A 168 -30.28 25.60 -16.94
C LYS A 168 -30.04 24.14 -17.33
N SER A 169 -30.36 23.22 -16.43
CA SER A 169 -30.34 21.79 -16.68
C SER A 169 -31.25 21.42 -17.84
N SER A 170 -30.70 21.01 -18.98
CA SER A 170 -31.45 20.23 -19.96
C SER A 170 -31.29 18.75 -19.63
N LYS A 171 -32.41 18.15 -19.24
CA LYS A 171 -32.61 16.72 -18.96
C LYS A 171 -31.84 15.82 -19.93
N PHE A 172 -30.93 15.00 -19.42
CA PHE A 172 -30.71 13.62 -19.87
C PHE A 172 -30.06 12.84 -18.72
N ALA A 173 -30.85 11.98 -18.07
CA ALA A 173 -30.30 10.81 -17.41
C ALA A 173 -30.12 9.72 -18.49
N PRO A 174 -29.12 8.85 -18.32
CA PRO A 174 -29.53 7.49 -18.00
C PRO A 174 -28.76 6.94 -16.80
N VAL A 175 -29.54 6.32 -15.91
CA VAL A 175 -29.07 5.32 -14.96
C VAL A 175 -28.55 4.13 -15.76
N LEU A 176 -27.33 3.67 -15.49
CA LEU A 176 -26.93 2.31 -15.84
C LEU A 176 -26.45 1.59 -14.58
N SER A 177 -27.37 0.83 -14.01
CA SER A 177 -27.14 -0.23 -13.05
C SER A 177 -26.28 -1.33 -13.70
N ILE A 178 -25.15 -1.69 -13.07
CA ILE A 178 -24.37 -2.87 -13.47
C ILE A 178 -24.77 -4.02 -12.54
N SER A 179 -25.50 -5.00 -13.08
CA SER A 179 -25.62 -6.33 -12.46
C SER A 179 -24.41 -7.17 -12.86
N ILE A 180 -23.83 -7.86 -11.88
CA ILE A 180 -22.73 -8.81 -12.10
C ILE A 180 -23.25 -10.04 -12.84
N GLY A 181 -22.59 -10.42 -13.94
CA GLY A 181 -22.87 -11.62 -14.70
C GLY A 181 -21.67 -11.98 -15.58
N ALA A 182 -21.32 -13.26 -15.60
CA ALA A 182 -20.04 -13.81 -16.02
C ALA A 182 -19.61 -13.56 -17.49
N SER A 183 -18.29 -13.52 -17.67
CA SER A 183 -17.51 -13.94 -18.85
C SER A 183 -17.23 -12.92 -19.98
N ALA A 184 -15.94 -12.93 -20.36
CA ALA A 184 -15.29 -12.47 -21.60
C ALA A 184 -14.93 -10.97 -21.79
N CYS A 185 -13.61 -10.76 -21.92
CA CYS A 185 -12.79 -9.68 -22.47
C CYS A 185 -13.46 -8.36 -22.92
N ILE A 186 -13.00 -7.23 -22.36
CA ILE A 186 -13.26 -5.89 -22.90
C ILE A 186 -11.93 -5.18 -23.16
N SER A 187 -11.62 -4.95 -24.43
CA SER A 187 -10.67 -3.95 -24.88
C SER A 187 -11.41 -2.62 -25.08
N VAL A 188 -10.94 -1.54 -24.45
CA VAL A 188 -11.51 -0.19 -24.64
C VAL A 188 -10.55 0.64 -25.48
N VAL A 189 -11.01 1.09 -26.64
CA VAL A 189 -10.33 2.06 -27.51
C VAL A 189 -10.79 3.46 -27.16
N PHE A 190 -9.87 4.38 -26.88
CA PHE A 190 -10.18 5.81 -26.75
C PHE A 190 -10.06 6.50 -28.11
N SER A 191 -11.05 7.31 -28.49
CA SER A 191 -10.89 8.34 -29.53
C SER A 191 -11.42 9.68 -29.03
N ALA A 192 -10.55 10.69 -29.08
CA ALA A 192 -10.80 12.05 -28.63
C ALA A 192 -11.47 12.89 -29.75
N ILE A 193 -12.39 13.79 -29.39
CA ILE A 193 -12.93 14.81 -30.30
C ILE A 193 -12.73 16.20 -29.69
N TRP A 194 -12.03 17.07 -30.41
CA TRP A 194 -11.88 18.51 -30.16
C TRP A 194 -13.09 19.25 -30.74
N LEU A 195 -13.74 20.14 -29.98
CA LEU A 195 -14.80 21.02 -30.51
C LEU A 195 -14.38 22.50 -30.45
N LYS A 196 -14.39 23.15 -31.62
CA LYS A 196 -14.02 24.55 -31.85
C LYS A 196 -15.28 25.42 -31.85
N ILE A 197 -15.39 26.41 -30.95
CA ILE A 197 -16.54 27.32 -30.89
C ILE A 197 -16.26 28.62 -31.66
N ARG A 198 -17.15 28.98 -32.60
CA ARG A 198 -17.22 30.30 -33.27
C ARG A 198 -18.25 31.20 -32.56
N LYS A 199 -17.86 32.42 -32.16
CA LYS A 199 -18.77 33.48 -31.69
C LYS A 199 -19.43 34.19 -32.88
N LYS A 200 -20.71 34.57 -32.75
CA LYS A 200 -21.33 35.60 -33.58
C LYS A 200 -22.02 36.65 -32.69
N SER A 201 -21.71 37.92 -33.00
CA SER A 201 -22.11 39.14 -32.31
C SER A 201 -23.49 39.63 -32.78
N SER A 202 -24.24 40.31 -31.91
CA SER A 202 -25.30 41.24 -32.32
C SER A 202 -25.27 42.53 -31.49
N LYS A 203 -25.42 43.65 -32.21
CA LYS A 203 -25.39 45.05 -31.78
C LYS A 203 -26.71 45.46 -31.11
N ILE A 204 -26.65 46.41 -30.19
CA ILE A 204 -27.81 47.22 -29.77
C ILE A 204 -27.48 48.70 -30.01
N LYS A 205 -28.41 49.41 -30.68
CA LYS A 205 -28.39 50.87 -30.92
C LYS A 205 -29.02 51.59 -29.73
N TYR A 206 -28.51 52.77 -29.39
CA TYR A 206 -29.16 53.72 -28.47
C TYR A 206 -29.94 54.78 -29.26
N GLN A 207 -31.13 55.12 -28.77
CA GLN A 207 -31.73 56.46 -28.88
C GLN A 207 -31.54 57.15 -27.53
#